data_AF-A0A955HEE1-F1
#
_entry.id   AF-A0A955HEE1-F1
#
_cell.length_a   1.000
_cell.length_b   1.000
_cell.length_c   1.000
_cell.angle_alpha   90.00
_cell.angle_beta   90.00
_cell.angle_gamma   90.00
#
_symmetry.space_group_name_H-M   'P 1'
#
loop_
_entity.id
_entity.type
_entity.pdbx_description
1 polymer ?
#
loop_
_entity_poly.entity_id
_entity_poly.type
_entity_poly.pdbx_seq_one_letter_code
_entity_poly.pdbx_strand_id
1 'polypeptide(L)'
;MMNIKNELEENTLLRDDLGPFKEESDEWGSKSLVFSNTGARITAASSEQGIRGLRHREHRPDLIIGDDVENMASAKTKEGREKTYEWLKGEVIPAGDTDTDLAIVGNLLHEDSLLMHLKRDIEEKRLSGMFKSYPLLDENDEPLWKDKYPSKEEIQILEKTIGDNKTFRREFLLEIVPDDDQVLAPEDIHYYKNLPKESPRKVIIGIDLAISEKSSADCTAVVSALIYGHGKDAYTYILPHPINKRMRDILKHSKKFKHNIMC
;
A
#
# COMPACT_ATOMS: atom_id res chain seq x y z
N MET A 1 -16.70 -15.81 -1.18
CA MET A 1 -16.84 -17.28 -1.15
C MET A 1 -18.00 -17.79 -2.00
N MET A 2 -19.20 -17.17 -1.95
CA MET A 2 -20.37 -17.61 -2.73
C MET A 2 -20.08 -17.83 -4.22
N ASN A 3 -19.39 -16.91 -4.89
CA ASN A 3 -19.08 -17.03 -6.32
C ASN A 3 -18.18 -18.23 -6.64
N ILE A 4 -17.13 -18.45 -5.84
CA ILE A 4 -16.22 -19.61 -6.01
C ILE A 4 -17.00 -20.91 -5.81
N LYS A 5 -17.86 -20.94 -4.80
CA LYS A 5 -18.72 -22.10 -4.53
C LYS A 5 -19.66 -22.38 -5.69
N ASN A 6 -20.41 -21.38 -6.15
CA ASN A 6 -21.35 -21.53 -7.26
C ASN A 6 -20.63 -22.03 -8.51
N GLU A 7 -19.46 -21.47 -8.83
CA GLU A 7 -18.69 -21.92 -10.00
C GLU A 7 -18.24 -23.39 -9.85
N LEU A 8 -17.78 -23.80 -8.67
CA LEU A 8 -17.39 -25.20 -8.44
C LEU A 8 -18.59 -26.17 -8.51
N GLU A 9 -19.77 -25.76 -8.06
CA GLU A 9 -20.97 -26.61 -8.04
C GLU A 9 -21.72 -26.66 -9.38
N GLU A 10 -21.78 -25.55 -10.11
CA GLU A 10 -22.55 -25.39 -11.35
C GLU A 10 -21.73 -25.70 -12.61
N ASN A 11 -20.41 -25.45 -12.58
CA ASN A 11 -19.55 -25.73 -13.72
C ASN A 11 -19.29 -27.23 -13.85
N THR A 12 -19.87 -27.83 -14.89
CA THR A 12 -19.76 -29.28 -15.16
C THR A 12 -18.31 -29.78 -15.22
N LEU A 13 -17.40 -29.03 -15.84
CA LEU A 13 -15.99 -29.43 -15.94
C LEU A 13 -15.32 -29.48 -14.57
N LEU A 14 -15.46 -28.41 -13.77
CA LEU A 14 -14.85 -28.34 -12.44
C LEU A 14 -15.44 -29.35 -11.47
N ARG A 15 -16.75 -29.59 -11.57
CA ARG A 15 -17.42 -30.58 -10.73
C ARG A 15 -16.97 -32.00 -11.06
N ASP A 16 -16.77 -32.31 -12.34
CA ASP A 16 -16.33 -33.64 -12.77
C ASP A 16 -14.86 -33.89 -12.37
N ASP A 17 -14.01 -32.86 -12.40
CA ASP A 17 -12.59 -32.97 -12.04
C ASP A 17 -12.34 -32.91 -10.52
N LEU A 18 -13.02 -32.01 -9.81
CA LEU A 18 -12.72 -31.65 -8.41
C LEU A 18 -13.80 -32.05 -7.41
N GLY A 19 -15.00 -32.38 -7.90
CA GLY A 19 -16.12 -32.82 -7.06
C GLY A 19 -15.96 -34.27 -6.59
N PRO A 20 -16.74 -34.71 -5.58
CA PRO A 20 -17.76 -33.95 -4.86
C PRO A 20 -17.20 -33.06 -3.74
N PHE A 21 -17.84 -31.91 -3.52
CA PHE A 21 -17.49 -30.96 -2.45
C PHE A 21 -18.34 -31.21 -1.19
N LYS A 22 -17.76 -30.97 -0.02
CA LYS A 22 -18.48 -31.02 1.26
C LYS A 22 -18.38 -29.69 1.99
N GLU A 23 -19.50 -29.27 2.55
CA GLU A 23 -19.52 -28.24 3.58
C GLU A 23 -19.16 -28.89 4.93
N GLU A 24 -18.25 -28.27 5.68
CA GLU A 24 -18.14 -28.58 7.10
C GLU A 24 -19.27 -27.85 7.83
N SER A 25 -20.05 -28.54 8.67
CA SER A 25 -21.20 -27.96 9.37
C SER A 25 -20.85 -27.12 10.61
N ASP A 26 -19.57 -26.85 10.85
CA ASP A 26 -19.09 -26.14 12.04
C ASP A 26 -19.16 -24.61 11.86
N GLU A 27 -18.81 -23.82 12.88
CA GLU A 27 -18.85 -22.33 12.83
C GLU A 27 -18.07 -21.71 11.65
N TRP A 28 -17.16 -22.49 11.04
CA TRP A 28 -16.39 -22.14 9.85
C TRP A 28 -17.01 -22.56 8.52
N GLY A 29 -18.10 -23.33 8.54
CA GLY A 29 -18.74 -23.96 7.39
C GLY A 29 -19.17 -23.02 6.27
N SER A 30 -19.60 -21.81 6.64
CA SER A 30 -19.99 -20.78 5.67
C SER A 30 -18.79 -20.13 4.95
N LYS A 31 -17.57 -20.36 5.43
CA LYS A 31 -16.33 -19.73 4.93
C LYS A 31 -15.30 -20.74 4.42
N SER A 32 -15.59 -22.03 4.43
CA SER A 32 -14.65 -23.04 3.93
C SER A 32 -15.30 -24.12 3.09
N LEU A 33 -14.58 -24.53 2.05
CA LEU A 33 -14.97 -25.60 1.14
C LEU A 33 -13.93 -26.72 1.22
N VAL A 34 -14.38 -27.95 1.42
CA VAL A 34 -13.50 -29.13 1.45
C VAL A 34 -13.76 -30.01 0.23
N PHE A 35 -12.67 -30.37 -0.46
CA PHE A 35 -12.67 -31.27 -1.60
C PHE A 35 -12.60 -32.70 -1.08
N SER A 36 -13.69 -33.47 -1.23
CA SER A 36 -13.79 -34.79 -0.57
C SER A 36 -12.74 -35.78 -1.05
N ASN A 37 -12.34 -35.70 -2.32
CA ASN A 37 -11.42 -36.66 -2.94
C ASN A 37 -9.97 -36.44 -2.52
N THR A 38 -9.57 -35.19 -2.29
CA THR A 38 -8.17 -34.82 -1.98
C THR A 38 -7.98 -34.45 -0.51
N GLY A 39 -9.05 -34.07 0.19
CA GLY A 39 -8.96 -33.45 1.51
C GLY A 39 -8.43 -32.01 1.47
N ALA A 40 -8.27 -31.40 0.28
CA ALA A 40 -7.90 -30.01 0.16
C ALA A 40 -9.01 -29.12 0.74
N ARG A 41 -8.64 -27.96 1.29
CA ARG A 41 -9.58 -27.01 1.88
C ARG A 41 -9.27 -25.60 1.39
N ILE A 42 -10.28 -24.92 0.87
CA ILE A 42 -10.25 -23.47 0.65
C ILE A 42 -10.92 -22.81 1.85
N THR A 43 -10.30 -21.78 2.41
CA THR A 43 -10.85 -21.01 3.54
C THR A 43 -10.79 -19.53 3.24
N ALA A 44 -11.92 -18.82 3.36
CA ALA A 44 -11.95 -17.36 3.30
C ALA A 44 -11.72 -16.78 4.70
N ALA A 45 -10.76 -15.87 4.80
CA ALA A 45 -10.50 -15.08 6.00
C ALA A 45 -10.62 -13.59 5.68
N SER A 46 -11.11 -12.81 6.64
CA SER A 46 -11.05 -11.35 6.61
C SER A 46 -9.78 -10.87 7.34
N SER A 47 -9.27 -9.68 6.98
CA SER A 47 -8.14 -9.05 7.65
C SER A 47 -8.38 -8.74 9.13
N GLU A 48 -9.64 -8.68 9.55
CA GLU A 48 -10.05 -8.50 10.95
C GLU A 48 -10.06 -9.82 11.75
N GLN A 49 -9.91 -10.96 11.10
CA GLN A 49 -9.88 -12.27 11.75
C GLN A 49 -8.42 -12.69 12.00
N GLY A 50 -8.19 -13.45 13.07
CA GLY A 50 -6.88 -14.05 13.31
C GLY A 50 -6.59 -15.11 12.26
N ILE A 51 -5.68 -14.82 11.32
CA ILE A 51 -5.25 -15.73 10.26
C ILE A 51 -4.16 -16.70 10.78
N ARG A 52 -3.39 -16.24 11.77
CA ARG A 52 -2.32 -17.05 12.34
C ARG A 52 -2.89 -18.27 13.07
N GLY A 53 -2.34 -19.44 12.76
CA GLY A 53 -2.75 -20.70 13.37
C GLY A 53 -3.88 -21.41 12.63
N LEU A 54 -4.35 -20.87 11.50
CA LEU A 54 -5.21 -21.60 10.58
C LEU A 54 -4.56 -22.93 10.18
N ARG A 55 -5.31 -24.02 10.35
CA ARG A 55 -4.89 -25.37 9.98
C ARG A 55 -6.07 -26.17 9.46
N HIS A 56 -5.80 -27.06 8.53
CA HIS A 56 -6.69 -28.16 8.19
C HIS A 56 -6.01 -29.46 8.59
N ARG A 57 -6.49 -30.05 9.68
CA ARG A 57 -5.81 -31.17 10.36
C ARG A 57 -4.38 -30.77 10.76
N GLU A 58 -3.37 -31.52 10.36
CA GLU A 58 -1.96 -31.23 10.57
C GLU A 58 -1.37 -30.17 9.62
N HIS A 59 -2.07 -29.83 8.53
CA HIS A 59 -1.54 -28.99 7.46
C HIS A 59 -1.85 -27.51 7.68
N ARG A 60 -0.84 -26.68 7.43
CA ARG A 60 -0.97 -25.22 7.28
C ARG A 60 -1.30 -24.86 5.81
N PRO A 61 -1.72 -23.62 5.53
CA PRO A 61 -1.93 -23.17 4.15
C PRO A 61 -0.65 -23.32 3.32
N ASP A 62 -0.78 -23.96 2.16
CA ASP A 62 0.23 -24.07 1.11
C ASP A 62 0.17 -22.89 0.13
N LEU A 63 -1.00 -22.27 -0.02
CA LEU A 63 -1.22 -21.06 -0.80
C LEU A 63 -2.04 -20.02 -0.02
N ILE A 64 -1.57 -18.78 0.00
CA ILE A 64 -2.29 -17.64 0.54
C ILE A 64 -2.50 -16.60 -0.56
N ILE A 65 -3.75 -16.24 -0.81
CA ILE A 65 -4.13 -15.18 -1.77
C ILE A 65 -4.72 -14.01 -0.99
N GLY A 66 -4.07 -12.85 -1.07
CA GLY A 66 -4.59 -11.58 -0.56
C GLY A 66 -5.17 -10.76 -1.70
N ASP A 67 -6.48 -10.79 -1.86
CA ASP A 67 -7.22 -10.04 -2.88
C ASP A 67 -7.74 -8.73 -2.27
N ASP A 68 -7.37 -7.59 -2.86
CA ASP A 68 -7.77 -6.23 -2.43
C ASP A 68 -7.68 -5.99 -0.92
N VAL A 69 -6.57 -6.44 -0.32
CA VAL A 69 -6.35 -6.36 1.14
C VAL A 69 -6.17 -4.93 1.66
N GLU A 70 -5.83 -3.99 0.78
CA GLU A 70 -5.70 -2.57 1.09
C GLU A 70 -6.71 -1.77 0.25
N ASN A 71 -7.36 -0.79 0.88
CA ASN A 71 -8.31 0.12 0.23
C ASN A 71 -7.96 1.58 0.52
N MET A 72 -8.68 2.53 -0.11
CA MET A 72 -8.45 3.96 0.06
C MET A 72 -8.50 4.43 1.52
N ALA A 73 -9.38 3.84 2.35
CA ALA A 73 -9.49 4.23 3.75
C ALA A 73 -8.28 3.78 4.56
N SER A 74 -7.77 2.56 4.35
CA SER A 74 -6.54 2.09 4.99
C SER A 74 -5.29 2.76 4.44
N ALA A 75 -5.27 3.12 3.16
CA ALA A 75 -4.12 3.74 2.50
C ALA A 75 -3.97 5.25 2.80
N LYS A 76 -5.03 5.90 3.31
CA LYS A 76 -5.08 7.35 3.52
C LYS A 76 -4.00 7.87 4.47
N THR A 77 -3.73 7.17 5.56
CA THR A 77 -2.75 7.60 6.56
C THR A 77 -1.52 6.71 6.52
N LYS A 78 -0.35 7.28 6.85
CA LYS A 78 0.87 6.50 6.99
C LYS A 78 0.73 5.37 8.03
N GLU A 79 0.06 5.65 9.15
CA GLU A 79 -0.22 4.65 10.19
C GLU A 79 -1.08 3.49 9.64
N GLY A 80 -2.10 3.79 8.82
CA GLY A 80 -2.94 2.77 8.20
C GLY A 80 -2.17 1.86 7.26
N ARG A 81 -1.33 2.42 6.39
CA ARG A 81 -0.45 1.67 5.48
C ARG A 81 0.54 0.78 6.22
N GLU A 82 1.20 1.34 7.24
CA GLU A 82 2.14 0.58 8.06
C GLU A 82 1.44 -0.57 8.80
N LYS A 83 0.24 -0.33 9.34
CA LYS A 83 -0.56 -1.35 10.02
C LYS A 83 -0.88 -2.52 9.08
N THR A 84 -1.30 -2.25 7.85
CA THR A 84 -1.60 -3.30 6.85
C THR A 84 -0.35 -4.11 6.51
N TYR A 85 0.79 -3.44 6.33
CA TYR A 85 2.06 -4.09 6.02
C TYR A 85 2.58 -4.96 7.18
N GLU A 86 2.52 -4.45 8.42
CA GLU A 86 2.89 -5.20 9.62
C GLU A 86 1.94 -6.38 9.88
N TRP A 87 0.64 -6.22 9.62
CA TRP A 87 -0.33 -7.31 9.67
C TRP A 87 0.03 -8.43 8.68
N LEU A 88 0.35 -8.08 7.42
CA LEU A 88 0.77 -9.06 6.42
C LEU A 88 2.01 -9.83 6.89
N LYS A 89 3.04 -9.13 7.37
CA LYS A 89 4.29 -9.76 7.82
C LYS A 89 4.18 -10.54 9.12
N GLY A 90 3.39 -10.05 10.06
CA GLY A 90 3.30 -10.59 11.42
C GLY A 90 2.27 -11.71 11.57
N GLU A 91 1.22 -11.70 10.75
CA GLU A 91 0.10 -12.64 10.86
C GLU A 91 -0.08 -13.52 9.63
N VAL A 92 -0.09 -12.93 8.43
CA VAL A 92 -0.41 -13.66 7.19
C VAL A 92 0.74 -14.57 6.76
N ILE A 93 1.94 -14.02 6.57
CA ILE A 93 3.12 -14.80 6.18
C ILE A 93 3.39 -15.95 7.19
N PRO A 94 3.37 -15.71 8.52
CA PRO A 94 3.63 -16.78 9.50
C PRO A 94 2.48 -17.77 9.68
N ALA A 95 1.33 -17.56 9.03
CA ALA A 95 0.25 -18.55 9.02
C ALA A 95 0.61 -19.77 8.16
N GLY A 96 1.36 -19.55 7.08
CA GLY A 96 1.91 -20.60 6.22
C GLY A 96 3.00 -21.46 6.87
N ASP A 97 3.55 -22.36 6.07
CA ASP A 97 4.71 -23.21 6.31
C ASP A 97 5.91 -22.77 5.43
N THR A 98 7.01 -23.52 5.44
CA THR A 98 8.24 -23.18 4.69
C THR A 98 8.06 -23.13 3.17
N ASP A 99 7.10 -23.89 2.64
CA ASP A 99 6.84 -24.03 1.19
C ASP A 99 5.57 -23.29 0.76
N THR A 100 5.08 -22.36 1.57
CA THR A 100 3.85 -21.62 1.26
C THR A 100 4.08 -20.52 0.22
N ASP A 101 3.27 -20.54 -0.83
CA ASP A 101 3.21 -19.47 -1.81
C ASP A 101 2.29 -18.33 -1.33
N LEU A 102 2.72 -17.09 -1.58
CA LEU A 102 1.94 -15.87 -1.29
C LEU A 102 1.69 -15.09 -2.59
N ALA A 103 0.42 -14.86 -2.90
CA ALA A 103 0.00 -13.99 -3.99
C ALA A 103 -0.82 -12.83 -3.44
N ILE A 104 -0.40 -11.59 -3.69
CA ILE A 104 -1.16 -10.38 -3.34
C ILE A 104 -1.60 -9.70 -4.63
N VAL A 105 -2.89 -9.39 -4.73
CA VAL A 105 -3.52 -8.76 -5.88
C VAL A 105 -4.27 -7.53 -5.40
N GLY A 106 -4.14 -6.43 -6.13
CA GLY A 106 -4.92 -5.22 -5.87
C GLY A 106 -4.39 -4.00 -6.63
N ASN A 107 -4.92 -2.82 -6.27
CA ASN A 107 -4.64 -1.56 -6.97
C ASN A 107 -3.50 -0.75 -6.34
N LEU A 108 -2.87 0.14 -7.13
CA LEU A 108 -1.79 1.02 -6.67
C LEU A 108 -2.36 2.31 -6.06
N LEU A 109 -2.62 2.28 -4.75
CA LEU A 109 -3.32 3.36 -4.04
C LEU A 109 -2.42 4.51 -3.58
N HIS A 110 -1.15 4.24 -3.30
CA HIS A 110 -0.17 5.22 -2.81
C HIS A 110 1.26 4.70 -3.04
N GLU A 111 2.26 5.60 -3.08
CA GLU A 111 3.68 5.24 -3.18
C GLU A 111 4.21 4.40 -1.98
N ASP A 112 3.50 4.47 -0.86
CA ASP A 112 3.80 3.75 0.39
C ASP A 112 2.71 2.70 0.67
N SER A 113 1.92 2.33 -0.36
CA SER A 113 0.91 1.27 -0.28
C SER A 113 1.55 -0.09 -0.01
N LEU A 114 0.74 -1.06 0.42
CA LEU A 114 1.18 -2.43 0.68
C LEU A 114 1.95 -3.02 -0.52
N LEU A 115 1.36 -2.89 -1.72
CA LEU A 115 1.96 -3.40 -2.96
C LEU A 115 3.29 -2.73 -3.28
N MET A 116 3.40 -1.42 -3.06
CA MET A 116 4.65 -0.68 -3.28
C MET A 116 5.72 -1.03 -2.25
N HIS A 117 5.35 -1.30 -1.01
CA HIS A 117 6.26 -1.85 0.00
C HIS A 117 6.79 -3.23 -0.39
N LEU A 118 5.92 -4.14 -0.85
CA LEU A 118 6.32 -5.46 -1.31
C LEU A 118 7.22 -5.39 -2.56
N LYS A 119 6.89 -4.50 -3.51
CA LYS A 119 7.73 -4.24 -4.70
C LYS A 119 9.15 -3.82 -4.28
N ARG A 120 9.26 -2.83 -3.40
CA ARG A 120 10.55 -2.36 -2.88
C ARG A 120 11.31 -3.47 -2.16
N ASP A 121 10.64 -4.27 -1.34
CA ASP A 121 11.26 -5.40 -0.64
C ASP A 121 11.80 -6.46 -1.61
N ILE A 122 11.11 -6.71 -2.74
CA ILE A 122 11.57 -7.61 -3.80
C ILE A 122 12.79 -7.02 -4.52
N GLU A 123 12.72 -5.74 -4.93
CA GLU A 123 13.81 -5.03 -5.62
C GLU A 123 15.10 -4.96 -4.77
N GLU A 124 14.94 -4.74 -3.46
CA GLU A 124 16.04 -4.72 -2.49
C GLU A 124 16.48 -6.12 -2.04
N LYS A 125 15.88 -7.19 -2.59
CA LYS A 125 16.17 -8.59 -2.26
C LYS A 125 15.94 -8.94 -0.78
N ARG A 126 15.06 -8.21 -0.11
CA ARG A 126 14.56 -8.54 1.24
C ARG A 126 13.49 -9.61 1.19
N LEU A 127 12.75 -9.71 0.07
CA LEU A 127 11.80 -10.77 -0.23
C LEU A 127 12.15 -11.41 -1.59
N SER A 128 11.97 -12.73 -1.69
CA SER A 128 12.02 -13.43 -2.96
C SER A 128 10.62 -13.41 -3.58
N GLY A 129 10.49 -12.97 -4.82
CA GLY A 129 9.21 -12.90 -5.50
C GLY A 129 9.28 -12.17 -6.82
N MET A 130 8.12 -11.99 -7.44
CA MET A 130 7.96 -11.24 -8.68
C MET A 130 6.81 -10.25 -8.52
N PHE A 131 7.06 -9.01 -8.91
CA PHE A 131 6.03 -7.98 -9.01
C PHE A 131 5.61 -7.83 -10.47
N LYS A 132 4.30 -7.83 -10.74
CA LYS A 132 3.73 -7.58 -12.07
C LYS A 132 2.60 -6.56 -11.96
N SER A 133 2.52 -5.67 -12.95
CA SER A 133 1.45 -4.68 -13.09
C SER A 133 0.80 -4.85 -14.46
N TYR A 134 -0.53 -4.71 -14.51
CA TYR A 134 -1.32 -4.87 -15.73
C TYR A 134 -2.30 -3.69 -15.86
N PRO A 135 -1.80 -2.49 -16.18
CA PRO A 135 -2.66 -1.33 -16.46
C PRO A 135 -3.55 -1.61 -17.67
N LEU A 136 -4.73 -0.98 -17.75
CA LEU A 136 -5.68 -1.16 -18.86
C LEU A 136 -5.04 -0.89 -20.22
N LEU A 137 -4.11 0.06 -20.28
CA LEU A 137 -3.36 0.44 -21.47
C LEU A 137 -1.91 -0.04 -21.38
N ASP A 138 -1.37 -0.55 -22.48
CA ASP A 138 0.05 -0.84 -22.61
C ASP A 138 0.88 0.42 -22.94
N GLU A 139 2.18 0.23 -23.17
CA GLU A 139 3.13 1.29 -23.54
C GLU A 139 2.83 1.98 -24.89
N ASN A 140 1.94 1.42 -25.70
CA ASN A 140 1.50 1.96 -26.99
C ASN A 140 0.07 2.52 -26.94
N ASP A 141 -0.48 2.72 -25.73
CA ASP A 141 -1.86 3.10 -25.45
C ASP A 141 -2.90 2.09 -25.96
N GLU A 142 -2.54 0.82 -26.15
CA GLU A 142 -3.47 -0.21 -26.60
C GLU A 142 -4.09 -0.97 -25.42
N PRO A 143 -5.41 -1.29 -25.46
CA PRO A 143 -6.06 -2.02 -24.38
C PRO A 143 -5.48 -3.43 -24.21
N LEU A 144 -5.08 -3.77 -22.97
CA LEU A 144 -4.66 -5.13 -22.61
C LEU A 144 -5.82 -6.13 -22.66
N TRP A 145 -7.04 -5.69 -22.34
CA TRP A 145 -8.23 -6.54 -22.32
C TRP A 145 -9.13 -6.31 -23.53
N LYS A 146 -8.64 -6.72 -24.72
CA LYS A 146 -9.30 -6.48 -26.01
C LYS A 146 -10.70 -7.07 -26.13
N ASP A 147 -10.97 -8.19 -25.47
CA ASP A 147 -12.31 -8.80 -25.48
C ASP A 147 -13.37 -7.93 -24.78
N LYS A 148 -12.95 -7.16 -23.76
CA LYS A 148 -13.83 -6.25 -23.02
C LYS A 148 -13.79 -4.82 -23.56
N TYR A 149 -12.63 -4.38 -24.02
CA TYR A 149 -12.40 -3.04 -24.59
C TYR A 149 -11.70 -3.19 -25.95
N PRO A 150 -12.44 -3.43 -27.04
CA PRO A 150 -11.87 -3.74 -28.35
C PRO A 150 -11.18 -2.56 -29.03
N SER A 151 -11.45 -1.32 -28.58
CA SER A 151 -11.01 -0.10 -29.25
C SER A 151 -10.72 1.04 -28.27
N LYS A 152 -9.93 2.02 -28.73
CA LYS A 152 -9.61 3.24 -27.97
C LYS A 152 -10.86 4.08 -27.70
N GLU A 153 -11.85 4.03 -28.59
CA GLU A 153 -13.13 4.71 -28.43
C GLU A 153 -13.89 4.23 -27.18
N GLU A 154 -13.88 2.92 -26.90
CA GLU A 154 -14.54 2.39 -25.70
C GLU A 154 -13.85 2.84 -24.42
N ILE A 155 -12.53 2.96 -24.45
CA ILE A 155 -11.74 3.47 -23.31
C ILE A 155 -12.07 4.95 -23.06
N GLN A 156 -12.22 5.75 -24.12
CA GLN A 156 -12.66 7.14 -23.99
C GLN A 156 -14.10 7.25 -23.47
N ILE A 157 -14.99 6.32 -23.86
CA ILE A 157 -16.34 6.25 -23.31
C ILE A 157 -16.29 5.91 -21.83
N LEU A 158 -15.48 4.94 -21.43
CA LEU A 158 -15.27 4.56 -20.03
C LEU A 158 -14.73 5.73 -19.20
N GLU A 159 -13.69 6.42 -19.68
CA GLU A 159 -13.11 7.59 -19.02
C GLU A 159 -14.16 8.69 -18.83
N LYS A 160 -14.95 9.00 -19.88
CA LYS A 160 -16.06 9.98 -19.80
C LYS A 160 -17.17 9.53 -18.86
N THR A 161 -17.43 8.23 -18.77
CA THR A 161 -18.47 7.65 -17.92
C THR A 161 -18.10 7.77 -16.45
N ILE A 162 -16.82 7.57 -16.12
CA ILE A 162 -16.29 7.78 -14.77
C ILE A 162 -16.34 9.27 -14.43
N GLY A 163 -16.00 10.14 -15.38
CA GLY A 163 -16.09 11.59 -15.23
C GLY A 163 -15.06 12.20 -14.27
N ASP A 164 -14.23 11.37 -13.65
CA ASP A 164 -13.10 11.74 -12.81
C ASP A 164 -11.81 11.10 -13.35
N ASN A 165 -10.94 11.93 -13.90
CA ASN A 165 -9.68 11.48 -14.49
C ASN A 165 -8.75 10.86 -13.43
N LYS A 166 -8.81 11.30 -12.16
CA LYS A 166 -7.99 10.71 -11.09
C LYS A 166 -8.39 9.27 -10.80
N THR A 167 -9.69 9.05 -10.60
CA THR A 167 -10.24 7.70 -10.41
C THR A 167 -9.95 6.83 -11.62
N PHE A 168 -10.08 7.34 -12.85
CA PHE A 168 -9.73 6.56 -14.04
C PHE A 168 -8.25 6.13 -14.06
N ARG A 169 -7.33 7.07 -13.85
CA ARG A 169 -5.88 6.79 -13.84
C ARG A 169 -5.48 5.82 -12.73
N ARG A 170 -6.04 5.98 -11.53
CA ARG A 170 -5.74 5.11 -10.39
C ARG A 170 -6.31 3.70 -10.57
N GLU A 171 -7.60 3.59 -10.87
CA GLU A 171 -8.30 2.30 -10.89
C GLU A 171 -8.05 1.50 -12.19
N PHE A 172 -7.81 2.17 -13.32
CA PHE A 172 -7.66 1.51 -14.62
C PHE A 172 -6.23 1.56 -15.15
N LEU A 173 -5.50 2.66 -14.99
CA LEU A 173 -4.12 2.78 -15.49
C LEU A 173 -3.06 2.41 -14.44
N LEU A 174 -3.48 2.09 -13.21
CA LEU A 174 -2.60 1.78 -12.07
C LEU A 174 -1.55 2.87 -11.84
N GLU A 175 -1.93 4.13 -12.07
CA GLU A 175 -1.07 5.27 -11.81
C GLU A 175 -1.34 5.84 -10.41
N ILE A 176 -0.26 6.08 -9.66
CA ILE A 176 -0.36 6.73 -8.36
C ILE A 176 -0.53 8.22 -8.63
N VAL A 177 -1.77 8.70 -8.50
CA VAL A 177 -2.08 10.12 -8.70
C VAL A 177 -2.02 10.82 -7.34
N PRO A 178 -1.18 11.87 -7.19
CA PRO A 178 -1.22 12.78 -6.06
C PRO A 178 -2.64 13.29 -5.74
N ASP A 179 -3.00 13.33 -4.46
CA ASP A 179 -4.18 14.07 -4.03
C ASP A 179 -4.03 15.56 -4.40
N ASP A 180 -5.13 16.29 -4.69
CA ASP A 180 -5.05 17.71 -5.05
C ASP A 180 -4.45 18.58 -3.92
N ASP A 181 -4.44 18.04 -2.69
CA ASP A 181 -3.81 18.65 -1.53
C ASP A 181 -2.29 18.43 -1.47
N GLN A 182 -1.71 17.63 -2.37
CA GLN A 182 -0.26 17.43 -2.45
C GLN A 182 0.41 18.66 -3.07
N VAL A 183 0.92 19.52 -2.18
CA VAL A 183 1.59 20.79 -2.56
C VAL A 183 2.94 20.57 -3.26
N LEU A 184 3.58 19.41 -3.11
CA LEU A 184 4.90 19.10 -3.64
C LEU A 184 4.89 17.74 -4.34
N ALA A 185 5.21 17.70 -5.63
CA ALA A 185 5.38 16.45 -6.39
C ALA A 185 6.79 15.87 -6.13
N PRO A 186 6.99 14.54 -6.28
CA PRO A 186 8.31 13.93 -6.14
C PRO A 186 9.39 14.57 -7.03
N GLU A 187 9.01 15.02 -8.23
CA GLU A 187 9.93 15.65 -9.19
C GLU A 187 10.40 17.04 -8.73
N ASP A 188 9.62 17.72 -7.87
CA ASP A 188 9.99 19.01 -7.27
C ASP A 188 11.07 18.84 -6.18
N ILE A 189 11.32 17.60 -5.72
CA ILE A 189 12.26 17.31 -4.66
C ILE A 189 13.66 17.04 -5.25
N HIS A 190 14.54 18.03 -5.13
CA HIS A 190 15.93 17.91 -5.56
C HIS A 190 16.89 17.73 -4.38
N TYR A 191 17.63 16.62 -4.39
CA TYR A 191 18.69 16.37 -3.41
C TYR A 191 19.92 17.22 -3.69
N TYR A 192 20.53 17.78 -2.63
CA TYR A 192 21.71 18.63 -2.73
C TYR A 192 22.84 18.11 -1.84
N LYS A 193 24.09 18.40 -2.23
CA LYS A 193 25.29 18.11 -1.43
C LYS A 193 25.83 19.34 -0.70
N ASN A 194 25.72 20.51 -1.33
CA ASN A 194 26.24 21.77 -0.82
C ASN A 194 25.14 22.83 -0.87
N LEU A 195 25.15 23.72 0.11
CA LEU A 195 24.31 24.93 0.10
C LEU A 195 24.92 26.00 -0.82
N PRO A 196 24.10 26.93 -1.34
CA PRO A 196 24.61 28.11 -2.03
C PRO A 196 25.63 28.88 -1.17
N LYS A 197 26.64 29.47 -1.82
CA LYS A 197 27.65 30.30 -1.12
C LYS A 197 27.12 31.68 -0.70
N GLU A 198 26.02 32.11 -1.31
CA GLU A 198 25.34 33.34 -0.95
C GLU A 198 24.61 33.20 0.39
N SER A 199 24.31 34.33 1.04
CA SER A 199 23.54 34.32 2.28
C SER A 199 22.06 34.07 2.00
N PRO A 200 21.37 33.23 2.80
CA PRO A 200 19.95 33.01 2.62
C PRO A 200 19.19 34.29 2.92
N ARG A 201 18.12 34.51 2.16
CA ARG A 201 17.22 35.65 2.35
C ARG A 201 16.40 35.50 3.63
N LYS A 202 15.92 34.28 3.90
CA LYS A 202 15.14 33.97 5.10
C LYS A 202 15.52 32.59 5.63
N VAL A 203 15.46 32.46 6.95
CA VAL A 203 15.46 31.19 7.65
C VAL A 203 14.05 30.98 8.18
N ILE A 204 13.43 29.86 7.83
CA ILE A 204 12.11 29.46 8.31
C ILE A 204 12.27 28.18 9.12
N ILE A 205 11.56 28.09 10.24
CA ILE A 205 11.47 26.87 11.03
C ILE A 205 9.98 26.50 11.09
N GLY A 206 9.64 25.39 10.44
CA GLY A 206 8.33 24.76 10.56
C GLY A 206 8.32 23.85 11.78
N ILE A 207 7.32 24.02 12.65
CA ILE A 207 7.13 23.21 13.84
C ILE A 207 5.71 22.66 13.80
N ASP A 208 5.59 21.34 13.68
CA ASP A 208 4.33 20.63 13.82
C ASP A 208 4.28 19.91 15.17
N LEU A 209 3.41 20.39 16.06
CA LEU A 209 3.34 19.96 17.44
C LEU A 209 2.32 18.85 17.61
N ALA A 210 2.78 17.62 17.84
CA ALA A 210 1.93 16.58 18.39
C ALA A 210 1.69 16.80 19.90
N ILE A 211 0.44 17.09 20.27
CA ILE A 211 0.02 17.39 21.66
C ILE A 211 -0.31 16.11 22.46
N SER A 212 -0.60 15.00 21.80
CA SER A 212 -1.09 13.78 22.45
C SER A 212 0.01 12.92 23.08
N GLU A 213 -0.20 12.51 24.34
CA GLU A 213 0.73 11.66 25.10
C GLU A 213 0.60 10.15 24.81
N LYS A 214 -0.44 9.71 24.07
CA LYS A 214 -0.67 8.29 23.77
C LYS A 214 0.43 7.72 22.88
N SER A 215 0.94 6.51 23.16
CA SER A 215 2.03 5.87 22.40
C SER A 215 1.77 5.69 20.90
N SER A 216 0.51 5.66 20.48
CA SER A 216 0.10 5.60 19.07
C SER A 216 0.00 6.98 18.38
N ALA A 217 0.12 8.09 19.11
CA ALA A 217 0.01 9.42 18.53
C ALA A 217 1.27 9.84 17.74
N ASP A 218 1.07 10.79 16.82
CA ASP A 218 2.13 11.37 16.00
C ASP A 218 3.27 12.01 16.82
N CYS A 219 4.42 12.17 16.18
CA CYS A 219 5.59 12.80 16.77
C CYS A 219 5.63 14.29 16.45
N THR A 220 6.31 15.08 17.29
CA THR A 220 6.60 16.48 16.98
C THR A 220 7.64 16.54 15.86
N ALA A 221 7.31 17.25 14.78
CA ALA A 221 8.22 17.50 13.68
C ALA A 221 8.79 18.93 13.75
N VAL A 222 10.10 19.07 13.56
CA VAL A 222 10.77 20.37 13.42
C VAL A 222 11.64 20.32 12.17
N VAL A 223 11.36 21.19 11.23
CA VAL A 223 12.07 21.31 9.95
C VAL A 223 12.59 22.73 9.81
N SER A 224 13.87 22.88 9.53
CA SER A 224 14.48 24.19 9.24
C SER A 224 14.73 24.32 7.74
N ALA A 225 14.44 25.48 7.18
CA ALA A 225 14.55 25.75 5.76
C ALA A 225 15.24 27.08 5.50
N LEU A 226 16.08 27.13 4.47
CA LEU A 226 16.73 28.33 3.97
C LEU A 226 16.09 28.73 2.64
N ILE A 227 15.64 29.98 2.55
CA ILE A 227 15.06 30.52 1.31
C ILE A 227 16.07 31.44 0.65
N TYR A 228 16.29 31.22 -0.64
CA TYR A 228 17.12 32.02 -1.52
C TYR A 228 16.27 32.58 -2.68
N GLY A 229 16.81 33.54 -3.42
CA GLY A 229 16.13 34.13 -4.58
C GLY A 229 14.93 35.05 -4.26
N HIS A 230 14.24 35.49 -5.32
CA HIS A 230 13.16 36.48 -5.26
C HIS A 230 12.02 36.11 -6.21
N GLY A 231 10.78 36.30 -5.76
CA GLY A 231 9.60 36.13 -6.62
C GLY A 231 9.48 34.69 -7.13
N LYS A 232 9.40 34.53 -8.45
CA LYS A 232 9.29 33.23 -9.13
C LYS A 232 10.60 32.43 -9.13
N ASP A 233 11.73 33.10 -8.90
CA ASP A 233 13.06 32.47 -8.84
C ASP A 233 13.46 32.13 -7.39
N ALA A 234 12.48 32.11 -6.47
CA ALA A 234 12.74 31.73 -5.08
C ALA A 234 12.83 30.21 -4.97
N TYR A 235 13.84 29.72 -4.26
CA TYR A 235 14.06 28.30 -4.04
C TYR A 235 14.39 28.03 -2.56
N THR A 236 13.97 26.86 -2.09
CA THR A 236 14.01 26.50 -0.66
C THR A 236 14.90 25.28 -0.45
N TYR A 237 15.87 25.39 0.46
CA TYR A 237 16.68 24.27 0.92
C TYR A 237 16.19 23.81 2.29
N ILE A 238 15.72 22.57 2.38
CA ILE A 238 15.42 21.93 3.66
C ILE A 238 16.74 21.48 4.29
N LEU A 239 17.07 22.01 5.46
CA LEU A 239 18.31 21.68 6.17
C LEU A 239 18.33 20.22 6.63
N PRO A 240 19.52 19.59 6.69
CA PRO A 240 19.65 18.22 7.13
C PRO A 240 19.25 18.06 8.60
N HIS A 241 18.90 16.83 8.97
CA HIS A 241 18.49 16.44 10.32
C HIS A 241 17.19 17.08 10.83
N PRO A 242 16.07 16.93 10.10
CA PRO A 242 14.77 17.26 10.66
C PRO A 242 14.54 16.45 11.94
N ILE A 243 13.95 17.08 12.95
CA ILE A 243 13.59 16.37 14.18
C ILE A 243 12.21 15.79 13.97
N ASN A 244 12.09 14.49 14.12
CA ASN A 244 10.80 13.81 14.22
C ASN A 244 10.82 12.95 15.48
N LYS A 245 10.43 13.54 16.62
CA LYS A 245 10.53 12.90 17.93
C LYS A 245 9.36 13.28 18.82
N ARG A 246 8.96 12.33 19.66
CA ARG A 246 8.00 12.56 20.73
C ARG A 246 8.63 13.44 21.82
N MET A 247 8.18 14.69 21.93
CA MET A 247 8.69 15.63 22.92
C MET A 247 7.72 15.76 24.10
N ARG A 248 8.02 15.08 25.21
CA ARG A 248 7.22 15.16 26.45
C ARG A 248 7.37 16.49 27.19
N ASP A 249 8.47 17.22 26.94
CA ASP A 249 8.79 18.52 27.55
C ASP A 249 9.42 19.45 26.48
N ILE A 250 8.60 20.16 25.71
CA ILE A 250 9.06 21.09 24.64
C ILE A 250 9.96 22.21 25.22
N LEU A 251 9.63 22.72 26.41
CA LEU A 251 10.34 23.82 27.05
C LEU A 251 11.77 23.49 27.48
N LYS A 252 12.04 22.25 27.92
CA LYS A 252 13.41 21.82 28.29
C LYS A 252 14.32 21.65 27.07
N HIS A 253 13.76 21.27 25.92
CA HIS A 253 14.53 21.05 24.70
C HIS A 253 14.87 22.36 23.97
N SER A 254 14.06 23.42 24.12
CA SER A 254 14.30 24.75 23.53
C SER A 254 15.73 25.31 23.73
N LYS A 255 16.37 25.01 24.87
CA LYS A 255 17.76 25.43 25.16
C LYS A 255 18.82 24.72 24.30
N LYS A 256 18.57 23.49 23.83
CA LYS A 256 19.47 22.77 22.91
C LYS A 256 19.37 23.28 21.47
N PHE A 257 18.19 23.76 21.05
CA PHE A 257 17.97 24.23 19.67
C PHE A 257 18.79 25.48 19.31
N LYS A 258 19.11 26.35 20.29
CA LYS A 258 19.97 27.51 20.06
C LYS A 258 21.40 27.14 19.62
N HIS A 259 21.88 25.95 19.92
CA HIS A 259 23.27 25.54 19.63
C HIS A 259 23.45 24.88 18.26
N ASN A 260 22.38 24.39 17.61
CA ASN A 260 22.50 23.66 16.34
C ASN A 260 22.22 24.52 15.10
N ILE A 261 21.88 25.81 15.28
CA ILE A 261 21.64 26.76 14.18
C ILE A 261 22.87 27.69 13.96
N MET A 262 23.89 27.58 14.81
CA MET A 262 25.19 28.21 14.62
C MET A 262 26.27 27.14 14.60
N CYS A 263 26.51 26.57 13.41
CA CYS A 263 27.80 26.11 12.86
C CYS A 263 27.54 25.50 11.48
#